data_AF-A0A9D4CNA5-F1
#
_entry.id   AF-A0A9D4CNA5-F1
#
_cell.length_a   1.000
_cell.length_b   1.000
_cell.length_c   1.000
_cell.angle_alpha   90.00
_cell.angle_beta   90.00
_cell.angle_gamma   90.00
#
_symmetry.space_group_name_H-M   'P 1'
#
loop_
_entity.id
_entity.type
_entity.pdbx_description
1 polymer ?
#
loop_
_entity_poly.entity_id
_entity_poly.type
_entity_poly.pdbx_seq_one_letter_code
_entity_poly.pdbx_strand_id
1 'polypeptide(L)'
;MHPTQYNHPVFPNIFLWDLPGVGTERFRRETYMDQVEFERYDFYIIVCAVRFTENDLWLAETIRRKEKTFFFVRTKVQQNIDNARRVYSGPPVFDENFVLRKIRRNCLDSLPTSRREEVFLVDNYEPQLYDFGKLAMAIIRHSPPEKRQVATFGMCLLTADVIKAKGEELKNRI
;
A
#
# COMPACT_ATOMS: atom_id res chain seq x y z
N MET A 1 19.74 11.60 3.76
CA MET A 1 18.53 10.76 3.93
C MET A 1 18.97 9.34 3.66
N HIS A 2 18.57 8.40 4.49
CA HIS A 2 18.91 6.97 4.41
C HIS A 2 17.63 6.20 4.77
N PRO A 3 17.51 4.92 4.38
CA PRO A 3 16.44 4.05 4.87
C PRO A 3 16.32 4.16 6.40
N THR A 4 15.11 4.43 6.90
CA THR A 4 14.86 4.60 8.32
C THR A 4 13.95 3.49 8.83
N GLN A 5 14.41 2.75 9.85
CA GLN A 5 13.65 1.66 10.46
C GLN A 5 12.73 2.19 11.56
N TYR A 6 11.49 1.74 11.55
CA TYR A 6 10.52 1.91 12.63
C TYR A 6 10.10 0.54 13.15
N ASN A 7 10.25 0.33 14.45
CA ASN A 7 9.87 -0.91 15.10
C ASN A 7 8.39 -0.89 15.46
N HIS A 8 7.70 -2.01 15.30
CA HIS A 8 6.36 -2.15 15.83
C HIS A 8 6.41 -2.10 17.38
N PRO A 9 5.51 -1.37 18.06
CA PRO A 9 5.57 -1.15 19.51
C PRO A 9 5.43 -2.44 20.35
N VAL A 10 4.63 -3.41 19.88
CA VAL A 10 4.36 -4.69 20.58
C VAL A 10 5.13 -5.89 20.00
N PHE A 11 5.29 -5.99 18.68
CA PHE A 11 5.90 -7.13 18.01
C PHE A 11 7.31 -6.78 17.50
N PRO A 12 8.39 -7.12 18.23
CA PRO A 12 9.74 -6.66 17.92
C PRO A 12 10.31 -7.18 16.59
N ASN A 13 9.67 -8.20 16.01
CA ASN A 13 10.07 -8.81 14.73
C ASN A 13 9.37 -8.18 13.51
N ILE A 14 8.59 -7.11 13.71
CA ILE A 14 7.92 -6.37 12.63
C ILE A 14 8.60 -5.01 12.50
N PHE A 15 9.10 -4.76 11.29
CA PHE A 15 9.83 -3.54 10.95
C PHE A 15 9.13 -2.86 9.76
N LEU A 16 8.88 -1.56 9.89
CA LEU A 16 8.50 -0.71 8.77
C LEU A 16 9.70 0.14 8.38
N TRP A 17 10.06 0.10 7.10
CA TRP A 17 11.16 0.90 6.58
C TRP A 17 10.62 2.04 5.73
N ASP A 18 10.94 3.27 6.14
CA ASP A 18 10.72 4.45 5.32
C ASP A 18 11.92 4.62 4.38
N LEU A 19 11.64 4.55 3.08
CA LEU A 19 12.66 4.58 2.04
C LEU A 19 12.67 5.95 1.36
N PRO A 20 13.86 6.49 1.06
CA PRO A 20 13.98 7.74 0.33
C PRO A 20 13.36 7.62 -1.06
N GLY A 21 12.71 8.68 -1.55
CA GLY A 21 12.15 8.68 -2.90
C GLY A 21 13.23 8.54 -3.99
N VAL A 22 12.95 7.70 -4.98
CA VAL A 22 13.85 7.50 -6.14
C VAL A 22 13.82 8.71 -7.09
N GLY A 23 14.95 8.97 -7.74
CA GLY A 23 15.13 10.02 -8.75
C GLY A 23 15.59 11.37 -8.18
N THR A 24 15.97 11.41 -6.90
CA THR A 24 16.65 12.59 -6.34
C THR A 24 18.15 12.53 -6.64
N GLU A 25 18.85 13.66 -6.50
CA GLU A 25 20.30 13.73 -6.79
C GLU A 25 21.11 12.67 -6.03
N ARG A 26 20.70 12.34 -4.80
CA ARG A 26 21.34 11.35 -3.92
C ARG A 26 20.85 9.91 -4.14
N PHE A 27 19.64 9.75 -4.68
CA PHE A 27 18.96 8.46 -4.88
C PHE A 27 18.60 8.28 -6.35
N ARG A 28 19.63 8.22 -7.19
CA ARG A 28 19.48 8.02 -8.64
C ARG A 28 19.12 6.57 -8.94
N ARG A 29 18.36 6.34 -10.02
CA ARG A 29 17.82 5.01 -10.36
C ARG A 29 18.91 3.93 -10.47
N GLU A 30 20.07 4.30 -11.01
CA GLU A 30 21.17 3.40 -11.33
C GLU A 30 21.77 2.75 -10.07
N THR A 31 21.78 3.49 -8.96
CA THR A 31 22.37 3.05 -7.67
C THR A 31 21.32 2.80 -6.60
N TYR A 32 20.05 3.12 -6.87
CA TYR A 32 19.00 3.16 -5.86
C TYR A 32 18.83 1.83 -5.13
N MET A 33 18.77 0.72 -5.88
CA MET A 33 18.49 -0.61 -5.33
C MET A 33 19.56 -1.06 -4.33
N ASP A 34 20.82 -0.72 -4.61
CA ASP A 34 21.93 -1.04 -3.71
C ASP A 34 21.92 -0.11 -2.48
N GLN A 35 21.68 1.20 -2.70
CA GLN A 35 21.63 2.20 -1.64
C GLN A 35 20.51 1.97 -0.62
N VAL A 36 19.41 1.37 -1.04
CA VAL A 36 18.28 1.04 -0.15
C VAL A 36 18.28 -0.40 0.32
N GLU A 37 19.36 -1.17 0.06
CA GLU A 37 19.47 -2.57 0.47
C GLU A 37 18.26 -3.42 0.02
N PHE A 38 17.87 -3.32 -1.25
CA PHE A 38 16.62 -3.87 -1.80
C PHE A 38 16.29 -5.31 -1.35
N GLU A 39 17.27 -6.20 -1.27
CA GLU A 39 16.97 -7.62 -0.96
C GLU A 39 16.50 -7.84 0.49
N ARG A 40 16.69 -6.84 1.38
CA ARG A 40 16.40 -6.92 2.82
C ARG A 40 14.92 -7.07 3.15
N TYR A 41 14.02 -6.60 2.28
CA TYR A 41 12.59 -6.47 2.61
C TYR A 41 11.76 -7.66 2.12
N ASP A 42 10.76 -8.05 2.91
CA ASP A 42 9.82 -9.13 2.58
C ASP A 42 8.88 -8.75 1.43
N PHE A 43 8.40 -7.51 1.45
CA PHE A 43 7.53 -6.92 0.43
C PHE A 43 7.67 -5.40 0.44
N TYR A 44 7.08 -4.76 -0.57
CA TYR A 44 7.14 -3.32 -0.79
C TYR A 44 5.77 -2.67 -0.77
N ILE A 45 5.69 -1.42 -0.32
CA ILE A 45 4.50 -0.60 -0.42
C ILE A 45 4.87 0.66 -1.20
N ILE A 46 4.32 0.81 -2.40
CA ILE A 46 4.50 2.00 -3.22
C ILE A 46 3.35 2.95 -2.92
N VAL A 47 3.64 4.06 -2.23
CA VAL A 47 2.63 5.03 -1.80
C VAL A 47 2.58 6.21 -2.77
N CYS A 48 1.39 6.47 -3.32
CA CYS A 48 1.15 7.59 -4.22
C CYS A 48 -0.04 8.43 -3.73
N ALA A 49 0.06 9.76 -3.74
CA ALA A 49 -1.03 10.65 -3.30
C ALA A 49 -1.74 11.38 -4.45
N VAL A 50 -1.02 11.78 -5.50
CA VAL A 50 -1.59 12.61 -6.58
C VAL A 50 -1.23 12.09 -7.96
N ARG A 51 0.05 11.91 -8.28
CA ARG A 51 0.51 11.45 -9.59
C ARG A 51 1.38 10.22 -9.44
N PHE A 52 1.15 9.25 -10.32
CA PHE A 52 2.08 8.16 -10.57
C PHE A 52 3.17 8.70 -11.50
N THR A 53 4.42 8.57 -11.10
CA THR A 53 5.57 9.09 -11.82
C THR A 53 6.28 7.96 -12.58
N GLU A 54 7.14 8.32 -13.54
CA GLU A 54 8.01 7.33 -14.20
C GLU A 54 8.93 6.61 -13.21
N ASN A 55 9.26 7.27 -12.10
CA ASN A 55 10.03 6.71 -11.00
C ASN A 55 9.25 5.60 -10.29
N ASP A 56 7.96 5.82 -10.02
CA ASP A 56 7.08 4.80 -9.44
C ASP A 56 6.89 3.61 -10.39
N LEU A 57 6.75 3.89 -11.70
CA LEU A 57 6.68 2.85 -12.73
C LEU A 57 7.92 1.97 -12.73
N TRP A 58 9.09 2.61 -12.84
CA TRP A 58 10.37 1.92 -12.85
C TRP A 58 10.58 1.09 -11.58
N LEU A 59 10.17 1.61 -10.42
CA LEU A 59 10.27 0.90 -9.15
C LEU A 59 9.36 -0.34 -9.14
N ALA A 60 8.09 -0.19 -9.54
CA ALA A 60 7.14 -1.30 -9.63
C ALA A 60 7.63 -2.39 -10.61
N GLU A 61 8.11 -2.01 -11.79
CA GLU A 61 8.69 -2.94 -12.77
C GLU A 61 9.91 -3.67 -12.22
N THR A 62 10.78 -2.96 -11.51
CA THR A 62 12.00 -3.54 -10.95
C THR A 62 11.69 -4.51 -9.82
N ILE A 63 10.76 -4.16 -8.92
CA ILE A 63 10.31 -5.04 -7.84
C ILE A 63 9.72 -6.33 -8.42
N ARG A 64 8.84 -6.20 -9.43
CA ARG A 64 8.23 -7.33 -10.12
C ARG A 64 9.26 -8.23 -10.80
N ARG A 65 10.23 -7.65 -11.51
CA ARG A 65 11.29 -8.39 -12.20
C ARG A 65 12.21 -9.15 -11.23
N LYS A 66 12.35 -8.64 -10.00
CA LYS A 66 13.05 -9.30 -8.90
C LYS A 66 12.16 -10.26 -8.10
N GLU A 67 10.96 -10.57 -8.59
CA GLU A 67 10.03 -11.53 -8.01
C GLU A 67 9.63 -11.22 -6.55
N LYS A 68 9.75 -9.96 -6.14
CA LYS A 68 9.30 -9.47 -4.83
C LYS A 68 7.86 -8.97 -4.96
N THR A 69 7.07 -9.16 -3.90
CA THR A 69 5.70 -8.65 -3.85
C THR A 69 5.72 -7.14 -3.57
N PHE A 70 4.85 -6.39 -4.25
CA PHE A 70 4.54 -5.01 -3.87
C PHE A 70 3.05 -4.76 -3.81
N PHE A 71 2.67 -3.75 -3.04
CA PHE A 71 1.31 -3.20 -2.97
C PHE A 71 1.35 -1.75 -3.39
N PHE A 72 0.50 -1.37 -4.34
CA PHE A 72 0.33 0.01 -4.75
C PHE A 72 -0.79 0.66 -3.94
N VAL A 73 -0.44 1.70 -3.18
CA VAL A 73 -1.35 2.35 -2.25
C VAL A 73 -1.59 3.78 -2.68
N ARG A 74 -2.81 4.06 -3.13
CA ARG A 74 -3.29 5.40 -3.44
C ARG A 74 -3.88 6.03 -2.19
N THR A 75 -3.20 7.03 -1.64
CA THR A 75 -3.62 7.78 -0.46
C THR A 75 -4.45 9.01 -0.82
N LYS A 76 -4.99 9.68 0.22
CA LYS A 76 -5.76 10.94 0.12
C LYS A 76 -7.02 10.81 -0.74
N VAL A 77 -7.66 9.64 -0.68
CA VAL A 77 -8.85 9.32 -1.47
C VAL A 77 -10.00 10.25 -1.10
N GLN A 78 -10.20 10.54 0.18
CA GLN A 78 -11.25 11.45 0.64
C GLN A 78 -11.06 12.85 0.03
N GLN A 79 -9.83 13.36 0.02
CA GLN A 79 -9.52 14.64 -0.62
C GLN A 79 -9.81 14.62 -2.13
N ASN A 80 -9.57 13.51 -2.83
CA ASN A 80 -9.91 13.38 -4.25
C ASN A 80 -11.43 13.40 -4.48
N ILE A 81 -12.19 12.74 -3.61
CA ILE A 81 -13.66 12.73 -3.60
C ILE A 81 -14.21 14.13 -3.36
N ASP A 82 -13.71 14.85 -2.36
CA ASP A 82 -14.16 16.21 -2.04
C ASP A 82 -13.88 17.18 -3.19
N ASN A 83 -12.70 17.06 -3.82
CA ASN A 83 -12.36 17.85 -5.00
C ASN A 83 -13.28 17.53 -6.18
N ALA A 84 -13.59 16.25 -6.43
CA ALA A 84 -14.52 15.87 -7.49
C ALA A 84 -15.93 16.41 -7.20
N ARG A 85 -16.40 16.34 -5.95
CA ARG A 85 -17.72 16.87 -5.54
C ARG A 85 -17.86 18.37 -5.81
N ARG A 86 -16.80 19.15 -5.62
CA ARG A 86 -16.78 20.59 -5.95
C ARG A 86 -16.88 20.87 -7.44
N VAL A 87 -16.36 19.99 -8.29
CA VAL A 87 -16.40 20.13 -9.75
C VAL A 87 -17.74 19.64 -10.32
N TYR A 88 -18.32 18.59 -9.74
CA TYR A 88 -19.60 17.99 -10.14
C TYR A 88 -20.78 18.53 -9.32
N SER A 89 -20.81 19.84 -9.04
CA SER A 89 -21.87 20.49 -8.26
C SER A 89 -23.18 20.70 -9.04
N GLY A 90 -23.30 20.13 -10.25
CA GLY A 90 -24.51 20.15 -11.08
C GLY A 90 -24.75 18.79 -11.75
N PRO A 91 -25.84 18.61 -12.51
CA PRO A 91 -26.13 17.34 -13.18
C PRO A 91 -24.99 16.90 -14.12
N PRO A 92 -24.63 15.60 -14.14
CA PRO A 92 -25.20 14.50 -13.35
C PRO A 92 -24.75 14.53 -11.88
N VAL A 93 -25.63 14.04 -10.99
CA VAL A 93 -25.39 13.96 -9.54
C VAL A 93 -24.07 13.25 -9.24
N PHE A 94 -23.32 13.79 -8.29
CA PHE A 94 -22.08 13.21 -7.80
C PHE A 94 -22.23 11.72 -7.40
N ASP A 95 -21.46 10.85 -8.05
CA ASP A 95 -21.33 9.42 -7.70
C ASP A 95 -19.92 9.14 -7.18
N GLU A 96 -19.79 8.93 -5.88
CA GLU A 96 -18.54 8.56 -5.22
C GLU A 96 -17.94 7.27 -5.80
N ASN A 97 -18.76 6.27 -6.10
CA ASN A 97 -18.29 5.00 -6.64
C ASN A 97 -17.71 5.18 -8.05
N PHE A 98 -18.27 6.09 -8.84
CA PHE A 98 -17.71 6.46 -10.14
C PHE A 98 -16.31 7.08 -9.98
N VAL A 99 -16.15 8.00 -9.03
CA VAL A 99 -14.85 8.62 -8.73
C VAL A 99 -13.84 7.57 -8.28
N LEU A 100 -14.21 6.68 -7.35
CA LEU A 100 -13.35 5.59 -6.88
C LEU A 100 -12.94 4.64 -8.01
N ARG A 101 -13.88 4.24 -8.88
CA ARG A 101 -13.58 3.41 -10.07
C ARG A 101 -12.60 4.11 -11.00
N LYS A 102 -12.78 5.42 -11.23
CA LYS A 102 -11.89 6.23 -12.09
C LYS A 102 -10.48 6.32 -11.51
N ILE A 103 -10.35 6.59 -10.20
CA ILE A 103 -9.06 6.63 -9.52
C ILE A 103 -8.37 5.27 -9.63
N ARG A 104 -9.06 4.18 -9.28
CA ARG A 104 -8.50 2.83 -9.35
C ARG A 104 -8.07 2.47 -10.76
N ARG A 105 -8.89 2.80 -11.78
CA ARG A 105 -8.56 2.54 -13.17
C ARG A 105 -7.31 3.29 -13.60
N ASN A 106 -7.19 4.56 -13.22
CA ASN A 106 -5.99 5.35 -13.50
C ASN A 106 -4.73 4.74 -12.85
N CYS A 107 -4.82 4.23 -11.62
CA CYS A 107 -3.69 3.52 -10.99
C CYS A 107 -3.32 2.23 -11.75
N LEU A 108 -4.32 1.43 -12.15
CA LEU A 108 -4.09 0.19 -12.90
C LEU A 108 -3.47 0.45 -14.27
N ASP A 109 -3.96 1.46 -14.99
CA ASP A 109 -3.43 1.86 -16.30
C ASP A 109 -1.99 2.39 -16.21
N SER A 110 -1.60 2.87 -15.02
CA SER A 110 -0.24 3.36 -14.79
C SER A 110 0.74 2.25 -14.41
N LEU A 111 0.24 1.07 -14.00
CA LEU A 111 1.07 -0.03 -13.52
C LEU A 111 1.29 -1.10 -14.61
N PRO A 112 2.49 -1.69 -14.67
CA PRO A 112 2.83 -2.70 -15.66
C PRO A 112 2.12 -4.02 -15.33
N THR A 113 1.10 -4.39 -16.12
CA THR A 113 0.44 -5.70 -16.05
C THR A 113 0.01 -6.10 -14.61
N SER A 114 -0.56 -5.15 -13.87
CA SER A 114 -0.92 -5.33 -12.45
C SER A 114 -2.28 -6.02 -12.25
N ARG A 115 -2.41 -6.78 -11.16
CA ARG A 115 -3.71 -7.33 -10.75
C ARG A 115 -4.46 -6.28 -9.94
N ARG A 116 -5.80 -6.26 -10.07
CA ARG A 116 -6.68 -5.39 -9.27
C ARG A 116 -6.46 -5.49 -7.76
N GLU A 117 -6.00 -6.65 -7.31
CA GLU A 117 -5.73 -6.98 -5.90
C GLU A 117 -4.45 -6.32 -5.36
N GLU A 118 -3.65 -5.67 -6.20
CA GLU A 118 -2.41 -5.00 -5.80
C GLU A 118 -2.60 -3.48 -5.64
N VAL A 119 -3.77 -2.93 -6.02
CA VAL A 119 -4.10 -1.50 -5.90
C VAL A 119 -5.11 -1.27 -4.78
N PHE A 120 -4.71 -0.47 -3.80
CA PHE A 120 -5.52 -0.14 -2.62
C PHE A 120 -5.74 1.37 -2.54
N LEU A 121 -6.99 1.78 -2.50
CA LEU A 121 -7.39 3.16 -2.25
C LEU A 121 -7.58 3.32 -0.74
N VAL A 122 -6.83 4.21 -0.10
CA VAL A 122 -6.88 4.40 1.36
C VAL A 122 -6.97 5.87 1.74
N ASP A 123 -7.49 6.11 2.94
CA ASP A 123 -7.38 7.38 3.63
C ASP A 123 -6.72 7.18 4.99
N ASN A 124 -5.75 8.02 5.34
CA ASN A 124 -5.00 7.88 6.58
C ASN A 124 -5.73 8.51 7.78
N TYR A 125 -6.67 9.42 7.54
CA TYR A 125 -7.47 10.04 8.60
C TYR A 125 -8.69 9.19 8.95
N GLU A 126 -9.22 8.44 7.97
CA GLU A 126 -10.34 7.50 8.16
C GLU A 126 -10.00 6.08 7.66
N PRO A 127 -9.15 5.32 8.37
CA PRO A 127 -8.70 3.98 7.93
C PRO A 127 -9.81 2.95 7.81
N GLN A 128 -10.97 3.19 8.42
CA GLN A 128 -12.16 2.35 8.29
C GLN A 128 -12.83 2.46 6.92
N LEU A 129 -12.51 3.50 6.14
CA LEU A 129 -13.04 3.70 4.81
C LEU A 129 -12.17 3.02 3.74
N TYR A 130 -12.79 2.75 2.59
CA TYR A 130 -12.13 2.26 1.37
C TYR A 130 -11.43 0.89 1.54
N ASP A 131 -10.14 0.79 1.21
CA ASP A 131 -9.42 -0.48 1.08
C ASP A 131 -8.37 -0.76 2.16
N PHE A 132 -8.34 0.00 3.28
CA PHE A 132 -7.30 -0.22 4.30
C PHE A 132 -7.34 -1.65 4.88
N GLY A 133 -8.54 -2.19 5.11
CA GLY A 133 -8.72 -3.57 5.55
C GLY A 133 -8.24 -4.59 4.52
N LYS A 134 -8.55 -4.34 3.24
CA LYS A 134 -8.08 -5.19 2.13
C LYS A 134 -6.56 -5.15 1.99
N LEU A 135 -5.93 -3.99 2.19
CA LEU A 135 -4.48 -3.84 2.19
C LEU A 135 -3.85 -4.66 3.31
N ALA A 136 -4.37 -4.57 4.53
CA ALA A 136 -3.89 -5.35 5.67
C ALA A 136 -4.01 -6.86 5.40
N MET A 137 -5.16 -7.31 4.88
CA MET A 137 -5.36 -8.73 4.53
C MET A 137 -4.46 -9.19 3.39
N ALA A 138 -4.18 -8.34 2.40
CA ALA A 138 -3.25 -8.65 1.34
C ALA A 138 -1.82 -8.81 1.89
N ILE A 139 -1.36 -7.92 2.75
CA ILE A 139 -0.06 -8.02 3.41
C ILE A 139 0.04 -9.34 4.20
N ILE A 140 -0.99 -9.69 4.99
CA ILE A 140 -1.02 -10.96 5.73
C ILE A 140 -0.92 -12.16 4.77
N ARG A 141 -1.75 -12.18 3.71
CA ARG A 141 -1.79 -13.29 2.74
C ARG A 141 -0.46 -13.50 2.02
N HIS A 142 0.20 -12.42 1.63
CA HIS A 142 1.46 -12.45 0.88
C HIS A 142 2.70 -12.52 1.78
N SER A 143 2.55 -12.38 3.10
CA SER A 143 3.64 -12.65 4.04
C SER A 143 4.08 -14.12 3.94
N PRO A 144 5.38 -14.41 4.10
CA PRO A 144 5.89 -15.79 4.16
C PRO A 144 5.08 -16.63 5.15
N PRO A 145 4.73 -17.89 4.84
CA PRO A 145 3.84 -18.71 5.68
C PRO A 145 4.19 -18.70 7.17
N GLU A 146 5.46 -18.82 7.50
CA GLU A 146 6.02 -18.81 8.85
C GLU A 146 5.94 -17.44 9.55
N LYS A 147 5.77 -16.35 8.79
CA LYS A 147 5.60 -14.98 9.31
C LYS A 147 4.14 -14.53 9.37
N ARG A 148 3.19 -15.28 8.79
CA ARG A 148 1.78 -14.86 8.70
C ARG A 148 1.15 -14.63 10.06
N GLN A 149 1.41 -15.50 11.03
CA GLN A 149 0.84 -15.36 12.37
C GLN A 149 1.27 -14.04 13.03
N VAL A 150 2.57 -13.74 13.02
CA VAL A 150 3.07 -12.47 13.59
C VAL A 150 2.57 -11.27 12.80
N ALA A 151 2.48 -11.36 11.47
CA ALA A 151 1.88 -10.32 10.63
C ALA A 151 0.41 -10.07 11.01
N THR A 152 -0.40 -11.13 11.15
CA THR A 152 -1.81 -11.04 11.56
C THR A 152 -1.96 -10.34 12.90
N PHE A 153 -1.21 -10.77 13.92
CA PHE A 153 -1.29 -10.15 15.25
C PHE A 153 -0.73 -8.72 15.31
N GLY A 154 0.26 -8.42 14.47
CA GLY A 154 0.86 -7.09 14.35
C GLY A 154 0.03 -6.06 13.59
N MET A 155 -0.99 -6.48 12.84
CA MET A 155 -1.88 -5.51 12.18
C MET A 155 -2.70 -4.71 13.19
N CYS A 156 -2.93 -3.42 12.91
CA CYS A 156 -3.77 -2.59 13.76
C CYS A 156 -5.26 -2.99 13.63
N LEU A 157 -6.02 -2.89 14.73
CA LEU A 157 -7.45 -3.27 14.80
C LEU A 157 -8.38 -2.22 14.16
N LEU A 158 -8.03 -1.73 12.98
CA LEU A 158 -8.73 -0.61 12.34
C LEU A 158 -9.95 -1.02 11.52
N THR A 159 -10.04 -2.29 11.13
CA THR A 159 -11.11 -2.78 10.26
C THR A 159 -11.66 -4.12 10.75
N ALA A 160 -12.92 -4.38 10.40
CA ALA A 160 -13.59 -5.64 10.72
C ALA A 160 -12.84 -6.87 10.14
N ASP A 161 -12.21 -6.72 8.97
CA ASP A 161 -11.44 -7.80 8.34
C ASP A 161 -10.25 -8.23 9.22
N VAL A 162 -9.49 -7.27 9.76
CA VAL A 162 -8.35 -7.57 10.64
C VAL A 162 -8.81 -8.17 11.96
N ILE A 163 -9.91 -7.69 12.52
CA ILE A 163 -10.48 -8.22 13.77
C ILE A 163 -10.87 -9.69 13.58
N LYS A 164 -11.58 -10.01 12.49
CA LYS A 164 -11.97 -11.38 12.16
C LYS A 164 -10.77 -12.29 11.99
N ALA A 165 -9.77 -11.86 11.21
CA ALA A 165 -8.54 -12.63 10.97
C ALA A 165 -7.80 -12.96 12.26
N LYS A 166 -7.67 -11.99 13.19
CA LYS A 166 -7.08 -12.24 14.51
C LYS A 166 -7.92 -13.21 15.35
N GLY A 167 -9.24 -13.09 15.30
CA GLY A 167 -10.14 -13.99 16.02
C GLY A 167 -10.02 -15.45 15.55
N GLU A 168 -9.92 -15.66 14.23
CA GLU A 168 -9.67 -16.99 13.64
C GLU A 168 -8.31 -17.54 14.05
N GLU A 169 -7.27 -16.72 13.98
CA GLU A 169 -5.92 -17.13 14.39
C GLU A 169 -5.85 -17.51 15.89
N LEU A 170 -6.58 -16.80 16.75
CA LEU A 170 -6.66 -17.14 18.18
C LEU A 170 -7.39 -18.48 18.42
N LYS A 171 -8.46 -18.77 17.66
CA LYS A 171 -9.17 -20.04 17.77
C LYS A 171 -8.30 -21.24 17.38
N ASN A 172 -7.38 -21.07 16.44
CA ASN A 172 -6.46 -22.14 16.04
C ASN A 172 -5.37 -22.44 17.08
N ARG A 173 -5.26 -21.61 18.14
CA ARG A 173 -4.26 -21.74 19.20
C ARG A 173 -4.80 -22.31 20.51
N ILE A 174 -6.11 -22.48 20.62
CA ILE A 174 -6.83 -22.97 21.82
C ILE A 174 -7.42 -24.34 21.47
#